data_AF-A0AA37N567-F1
#
_entry.id   AF-A0AA37N567-F1
#
_cell.length_a   1.000
_cell.length_b   1.000
_cell.length_c   1.000
_cell.angle_alpha   90.00
_cell.angle_beta   90.00
_cell.angle_gamma   90.00
#
_symmetry.space_group_name_H-M   'P 1'
#
loop_
_entity.id
_entity.type
_entity.pdbx_description
1 polymer ?
#
loop_
_entity_poly.entity_id
_entity_poly.type
_entity_poly.pdbx_seq_one_letter_code
_entity_poly.pdbx_strand_id
1 'polypeptide(L)'
;MTDKNKYGCKEKILDTHDKVVYDSTGDDMEKIARQGLLYDFYGALLTEHQRQVYEDVVLYDLSLSEIAEEQGISRQGVHDLVKRCDRILEDYEEKLHLMEKFGNTKRLAREIQSLAGEFSRTGDRNLLRRIEEISGEIIDLEAH
;
A
#
# COMPACT_ATOMS: atom_id res chain seq x y z
N MET A 1 -19.10 19.59 -55.09
CA MET A 1 -17.83 19.41 -55.84
C MET A 1 -16.87 20.46 -55.30
N THR A 2 -16.22 20.17 -54.17
CA THR A 2 -14.92 19.48 -54.00
C THR A 2 -13.72 20.33 -54.39
N ASP A 3 -12.92 20.68 -53.37
CA ASP A 3 -11.44 20.67 -53.32
C ASP A 3 -11.00 21.56 -52.15
N LYS A 4 -10.01 21.29 -51.30
CA LYS A 4 -8.96 20.27 -51.22
C LYS A 4 -8.38 20.32 -49.79
N ASN A 5 -8.18 19.15 -49.20
CA ASN A 5 -7.03 18.73 -48.39
C ASN A 5 -6.20 19.81 -47.63
N LYS A 6 -6.19 19.71 -46.29
CA LYS A 6 -4.94 19.92 -45.54
C LYS A 6 -4.91 19.05 -44.29
N TYR A 7 -4.19 17.94 -44.39
CA TYR A 7 -3.59 17.26 -43.25
C TYR A 7 -2.95 18.29 -42.31
N GLY A 8 -3.27 18.17 -41.03
CA GLY A 8 -2.68 18.95 -39.96
C GLY A 8 -2.81 18.16 -38.68
N CYS A 9 -1.92 17.18 -38.52
CA CYS A 9 -1.60 16.55 -37.26
C CYS A 9 -1.34 17.67 -36.24
N LYS A 10 -2.34 18.01 -35.42
CA LYS A 10 -2.11 18.91 -34.28
C LYS A 10 -1.55 18.05 -33.18
N GLU A 11 -0.22 18.00 -33.23
CA GLU A 11 0.71 17.83 -32.13
C GLU A 11 0.08 17.25 -30.86
N LYS A 12 0.52 16.02 -30.54
CA LYS A 12 0.52 15.51 -29.19
C LYS A 12 1.23 16.55 -28.32
N ILE A 13 0.45 17.40 -27.66
CA ILE A 13 0.90 18.01 -26.41
C ILE A 13 0.93 16.82 -25.46
N LEU A 14 2.08 16.14 -25.43
CA LEU A 14 2.48 15.28 -24.34
C LEU A 14 2.26 16.13 -23.10
N ASP A 15 1.19 15.83 -22.38
CA ASP A 15 0.84 16.55 -21.17
C ASP A 15 2.07 16.43 -20.26
N THR A 16 2.74 17.55 -20.13
CA THR A 16 4.13 17.60 -19.72
C THR A 16 4.11 17.46 -18.22
N HIS A 17 4.44 16.26 -17.74
CA HIS A 17 4.91 15.97 -16.39
C HIS A 17 4.17 16.69 -15.26
N ASP A 18 2.95 16.25 -15.01
CA ASP A 18 2.61 15.80 -13.65
C ASP A 18 2.14 14.35 -13.81
N LYS A 19 3.08 13.43 -14.08
CA LYS A 19 2.76 12.06 -13.68
C LYS A 19 2.50 12.16 -12.18
N VAL A 20 1.60 11.36 -11.64
CA VAL A 20 1.60 11.10 -10.20
C VAL A 20 2.87 10.31 -9.93
N VAL A 21 4.01 10.99 -10.02
CA VAL A 21 5.32 10.45 -9.74
C VAL A 21 5.41 10.52 -8.23
N TYR A 22 5.07 9.43 -7.58
CA TYR A 22 5.83 9.01 -6.42
C TYR A 22 7.33 9.09 -6.84
N ASP A 23 8.13 9.81 -6.05
CA ASP A 23 9.23 10.71 -6.44
C ASP A 23 10.37 10.18 -7.33
N SER A 24 10.65 8.90 -7.56
CA SER A 24 11.83 8.35 -8.30
C SER A 24 13.12 8.21 -7.48
N THR A 25 13.08 8.40 -6.17
CA THR A 25 14.12 7.91 -5.27
C THR A 25 13.77 6.49 -4.82
N GLY A 26 14.75 5.61 -4.59
CA GLY A 26 14.50 4.21 -4.18
C GLY A 26 13.71 4.06 -2.87
N ASP A 27 13.52 5.15 -2.14
CA ASP A 27 12.64 5.34 -0.98
C ASP A 27 11.14 5.24 -1.35
N ASP A 28 10.78 5.58 -2.59
CA ASP A 28 9.40 5.56 -3.06
C ASP A 28 8.83 4.16 -3.24
N MET A 29 9.65 3.17 -3.59
CA MET A 29 9.18 1.78 -3.70
C MET A 29 8.80 1.22 -2.34
N GLU A 30 9.54 1.57 -1.29
CA GLU A 30 9.21 1.18 0.08
C GLU A 30 7.93 1.88 0.55
N LYS A 31 7.77 3.16 0.21
CA LYS A 31 6.55 3.91 0.49
C LYS A 31 5.33 3.37 -0.24
N ILE A 32 5.46 3.02 -1.52
CA ILE A 32 4.37 2.41 -2.32
C ILE A 32 3.99 1.06 -1.72
N ALA A 33 4.97 0.21 -1.40
CA ALA A 33 4.71 -1.08 -0.78
C ALA A 33 4.04 -0.92 0.59
N ARG A 34 4.46 0.06 1.39
CA ARG A 34 3.82 0.40 2.66
C ARG A 34 2.38 0.85 2.47
N GLN A 35 2.11 1.79 1.56
CA GLN A 35 0.75 2.28 1.31
C GLN A 35 -0.18 1.17 0.81
N GLY A 36 0.31 0.27 -0.05
CA GLY A 36 -0.44 -0.92 -0.45
C GLY A 36 -0.81 -1.82 0.72
N LEU A 37 0.15 -2.09 1.63
CA LEU A 37 -0.13 -2.86 2.84
C LEU A 37 -1.11 -2.15 3.77
N LEU A 38 -0.97 -0.84 3.96
CA LEU A 38 -1.90 -0.04 4.76
C LEU A 38 -3.31 -0.07 4.17
N TYR A 39 -3.43 -0.04 2.85
CA TYR A 39 -4.70 -0.21 2.16
C TYR A 39 -5.32 -1.61 2.42
N ASP A 40 -4.52 -2.68 2.40
CA ASP A 40 -5.01 -4.03 2.73
C ASP A 40 -5.56 -4.13 4.16
N PHE A 41 -4.96 -3.41 5.13
CA PHE A 41 -5.42 -3.41 6.52
C PHE A 41 -6.60 -2.46 6.78
N TYR A 42 -6.60 -1.28 6.16
CA TYR A 42 -7.49 -0.18 6.55
C TYR A 42 -8.36 0.37 5.40
N GLY A 43 -8.22 -0.13 4.18
CA GLY A 43 -8.96 0.35 3.01
C GLY A 43 -10.48 0.26 3.16
N ALA A 44 -10.97 -0.74 3.91
CA ALA A 44 -12.39 -0.87 4.25
C ALA A 44 -12.93 0.22 5.20
N LEU A 45 -12.05 0.98 5.86
CA LEU A 45 -12.41 2.12 6.72
C LEU A 45 -12.50 3.44 5.96
N LEU A 46 -12.08 3.47 4.69
CA LEU A 46 -12.31 4.59 3.80
C LEU A 46 -13.79 4.65 3.40
N THR A 47 -14.29 5.85 3.12
CA THR A 47 -15.62 5.98 2.52
C THR A 47 -15.64 5.36 1.12
N GLU A 48 -16.81 4.93 0.66
CA GLU A 48 -16.94 4.28 -0.65
C GLU A 48 -16.37 5.14 -1.80
N HIS A 49 -16.63 6.45 -1.78
CA HIS A 49 -16.08 7.37 -2.77
C HIS A 49 -14.54 7.46 -2.71
N GLN A 50 -13.96 7.49 -1.51
CA GLN A 50 -12.51 7.51 -1.35
C GLN A 50 -11.88 6.22 -1.85
N ARG A 51 -12.47 5.08 -1.48
CA ARG A 51 -12.03 3.74 -1.87
C ARG A 51 -12.04 3.59 -3.38
N GLN A 52 -13.13 3.98 -4.03
CA GLN A 52 -13.27 3.89 -5.49
C GLN A 52 -12.18 4.69 -6.21
N VAL A 53 -12.01 5.96 -5.87
CA VAL A 53 -10.96 6.80 -6.48
C VAL A 53 -9.55 6.27 -6.18
N TYR A 54 -9.32 5.72 -5.00
CA TYR A 54 -8.02 5.14 -4.62
C TYR A 54 -7.73 3.87 -5.43
N GLU A 55 -8.70 2.96 -5.57
CA GLU A 55 -8.58 1.74 -6.37
C GLU A 55 -8.37 2.05 -7.86
N ASP A 56 -9.08 3.04 -8.39
CA ASP A 56 -8.93 3.53 -9.77
C ASP A 56 -7.48 3.95 -10.07
N VAL A 57 -6.83 4.65 -9.14
CA VAL A 57 -5.42 5.04 -9.27
C VAL A 57 -4.47 3.86 -9.03
N VAL A 58 -4.66 3.12 -7.94
CA VAL A 58 -3.63 2.19 -7.43
C VAL A 58 -3.75 0.79 -8.02
N LEU A 59 -4.98 0.30 -8.27
CA LEU A 59 -5.23 -1.05 -8.79
C LEU A 59 -5.44 -1.07 -10.29
N TYR A 60 -6.11 -0.06 -10.84
CA TYR A 60 -6.49 -0.01 -12.25
C TYR A 60 -5.57 0.85 -13.12
N ASP A 61 -4.60 1.55 -12.53
CA ASP A 61 -3.63 2.42 -13.21
C ASP A 61 -4.33 3.46 -14.13
N LEU A 62 -5.53 3.90 -13.74
CA LEU A 62 -6.25 4.94 -14.45
C LEU A 62 -5.55 6.28 -14.25
N SER A 63 -5.48 7.07 -15.31
CA SER A 63 -4.91 8.40 -15.22
C SER A 63 -5.80 9.32 -14.40
N LEU A 64 -5.21 10.29 -13.69
CA LEU A 64 -5.98 11.27 -12.93
C LEU A 64 -6.98 12.05 -13.79
N SER A 65 -6.71 12.20 -15.08
CA SER A 65 -7.62 12.88 -16.01
C SER A 65 -8.84 12.02 -16.32
N GLU A 66 -8.66 10.72 -16.55
CA GLU A 66 -9.78 9.77 -16.76
C GLU A 66 -10.68 9.73 -15.52
N ILE A 67 -10.08 9.63 -14.33
CA ILE A 67 -10.83 9.61 -13.06
C ILE A 67 -11.53 10.96 -12.82
N ALA A 68 -10.87 12.08 -13.12
CA ALA A 68 -11.47 13.41 -13.00
C ALA A 68 -12.72 13.55 -13.86
N GLU A 69 -12.68 13.05 -15.10
CA GLU A 69 -13.83 13.03 -16.01
C GLU A 69 -14.96 12.15 -15.49
N GLU A 70 -14.66 10.93 -15.01
CA GLU A 70 -15.67 10.01 -14.48
C GLU A 70 -16.33 10.49 -13.19
N GLN A 71 -15.53 11.06 -12.27
CA GLN A 71 -15.98 11.52 -10.96
C GLN A 71 -16.53 12.96 -10.98
N GLY A 72 -16.38 13.67 -12.10
CA GLY A 72 -16.83 15.05 -12.25
C GLY A 72 -16.07 16.05 -11.36
N ILE A 73 -14.81 15.75 -11.03
CA ILE A 73 -13.94 16.61 -10.23
C ILE A 73 -12.73 17.07 -11.04
N SER A 74 -11.92 18.00 -10.52
CA SER A 74 -10.69 18.40 -11.19
C SER A 74 -9.60 17.34 -11.00
N ARG A 75 -8.65 17.26 -11.95
CA ARG A 75 -7.44 16.45 -11.81
C ARG A 75 -6.70 16.70 -10.49
N GLN A 76 -6.62 17.97 -10.07
CA GLN A 76 -6.06 18.35 -8.77
C GLN A 76 -6.87 17.78 -7.61
N GLY A 77 -8.21 17.78 -7.73
CA GLY A 77 -9.11 17.16 -6.75
C GLY A 77 -8.88 15.66 -6.59
N VAL A 78 -8.64 14.93 -7.68
CA VAL A 78 -8.27 13.51 -7.63
C VAL A 78 -6.95 13.33 -6.89
N HIS A 79 -5.91 14.06 -7.28
CA HIS A 79 -4.59 14.02 -6.63
C HIS A 79 -4.68 14.31 -5.12
N ASP A 80 -5.40 15.36 -4.74
CA ASP A 80 -5.56 15.76 -3.34
C ASP A 80 -6.36 14.73 -2.52
N LEU A 81 -7.30 14.04 -3.17
CA LEU A 81 -8.08 12.97 -2.54
C LEU A 81 -7.20 11.74 -2.27
N VAL A 82 -6.38 11.30 -3.23
CA VAL A 82 -5.44 10.17 -3.03
C VAL A 82 -4.49 10.48 -1.87
N LYS A 83 -3.87 11.66 -1.89
CA LYS A 83 -2.98 12.11 -0.81
C LYS A 83 -3.67 12.23 0.55
N ARG A 84 -4.99 12.49 0.57
CA ARG A 84 -5.78 12.48 1.81
C ARG A 84 -6.03 11.05 2.29
N CYS A 85 -6.28 10.12 1.39
CA CYS A 85 -6.44 8.70 1.73
C CYS A 85 -5.15 8.15 2.35
N ASP A 86 -3.99 8.40 1.75
CA ASP A 86 -2.69 7.97 2.30
C ASP A 86 -2.51 8.44 3.76
N ARG A 87 -2.85 9.70 4.05
CA ARG A 87 -2.78 10.23 5.42
C ARG A 87 -3.77 9.55 6.36
N ILE A 88 -5.01 9.30 5.92
CA ILE A 88 -6.01 8.61 6.73
C ILE A 88 -5.54 7.19 7.08
N LEU A 89 -4.95 6.47 6.13
CA LEU A 89 -4.43 5.12 6.33
C LEU A 89 -3.24 5.11 7.31
N GLU A 90 -2.32 6.07 7.19
CA GLU A 90 -1.23 6.23 8.16
C GLU A 90 -1.73 6.63 9.56
N ASP A 91 -2.72 7.53 9.65
CA ASP A 91 -3.35 7.90 10.92
C ASP A 91 -4.04 6.71 11.61
N TYR A 92 -4.55 5.74 10.84
CA TYR A 92 -5.07 4.49 11.40
C TYR A 92 -3.95 3.60 11.91
N GLU A 93 -2.84 3.48 11.18
CA GLU A 93 -1.68 2.72 11.66
C GLU A 93 -1.08 3.32 12.93
N GLU A 94 -0.97 4.65 13.03
CA GLU A 94 -0.48 5.33 14.23
C GLU A 94 -1.36 5.05 15.46
N LYS A 95 -2.65 4.75 15.27
CA LYS A 95 -3.59 4.49 16.37
C LYS A 95 -3.76 3.01 16.69
N LEU A 96 -3.69 2.14 15.69
CA LEU A 96 -4.06 0.74 15.81
C LEU A 96 -2.84 -0.20 15.74
N HIS A 97 -1.77 0.22 15.08
CA HIS A 97 -0.52 -0.52 14.91
C HIS A 97 -0.72 -1.94 14.35
N LEU A 98 -1.76 -2.18 13.52
CA LEU A 98 -2.07 -3.53 13.04
C LEU A 98 -1.00 -4.06 12.10
N MET A 99 -0.48 -3.21 11.21
CA MET A 99 0.58 -3.62 10.28
C MET A 99 1.85 -3.98 11.04
N GLU A 100 2.25 -3.14 12.01
CA GLU A 100 3.40 -3.40 12.88
C GLU A 100 3.22 -4.70 13.69
N LYS A 101 2.09 -4.86 14.40
CA LYS A 101 1.79 -6.05 15.21
C LYS A 101 1.77 -7.32 14.36
N PHE A 102 1.19 -7.25 13.16
CA PHE A 102 1.17 -8.37 12.22
C PHE A 102 2.60 -8.72 11.74
N GLY A 103 3.42 -7.72 11.43
CA GLY A 103 4.83 -7.89 11.07
C GLY A 103 5.63 -8.58 12.17
N ASN A 104 5.47 -8.13 13.42
CA ASN A 104 6.11 -8.72 14.60
C ASN A 104 5.67 -10.16 14.82
N THR A 105 4.35 -10.42 14.77
CA THR A 105 3.80 -11.77 14.92
C THR A 105 4.36 -12.72 13.85
N LYS A 106 4.40 -12.27 12.59
CA LYS A 106 4.93 -13.05 11.47
C LYS A 106 6.43 -13.34 11.63
N ARG A 107 7.21 -12.39 12.16
CA ARG A 107 8.64 -12.58 12.47
C ARG A 107 8.82 -13.66 13.54
N LEU A 108 8.12 -13.53 14.68
CA LEU A 108 8.21 -14.47 15.79
C LEU A 108 7.75 -15.88 15.38
N ALA A 109 6.68 -15.98 14.60
CA ALA A 109 6.21 -17.27 14.06
C ALA A 109 7.24 -17.95 13.15
N ARG A 110 7.96 -17.19 12.32
CA ARG A 110 9.06 -17.73 11.50
C ARG A 110 10.23 -18.20 12.34
N GLU A 111 10.55 -17.49 13.42
CA GLU A 111 11.60 -17.89 14.37
C GLU A 111 11.23 -19.24 15.03
N ILE A 112 9.99 -19.38 15.52
CA ILE A 112 9.47 -20.64 16.04
C ILE A 112 9.58 -21.76 14.99
N GLN A 113 9.20 -21.49 13.74
CA GLN A 113 9.27 -22.49 12.66
C GLN A 113 10.71 -22.95 12.40
N SER A 114 11.68 -22.02 12.41
CA SER A 114 13.10 -22.35 12.26
C SER A 114 13.60 -23.21 13.42
N LEU A 115 13.33 -22.78 14.65
CA LEU A 115 13.76 -23.49 15.86
C LEU A 115 13.14 -24.89 15.96
N ALA A 116 11.86 -25.04 15.59
CA ALA A 116 11.19 -26.34 15.56
C ALA A 116 11.82 -27.29 14.51
N GLY A 117 12.20 -26.75 13.35
CA GLY A 117 12.91 -27.48 12.32
C GLY A 117 14.34 -27.86 12.71
N GLU A 118 15.03 -27.04 13.49
CA GLU A 118 16.33 -27.35 14.09
C GLU A 118 16.21 -28.41 15.19
N PHE A 119 15.24 -28.26 16.10
CA PHE A 119 14.96 -29.22 17.15
C PHE A 119 14.69 -30.62 16.60
N SER A 120 13.92 -30.72 15.52
CA SER A 120 13.64 -32.00 14.85
C SER A 120 14.89 -32.70 14.32
N ARG A 121 15.97 -31.95 14.05
CA ARG A 121 17.25 -32.47 13.55
C ARG A 121 18.25 -32.78 14.66
N THR A 122 18.28 -31.96 15.72
CA THR A 122 19.32 -32.03 16.76
C THR A 122 18.84 -32.66 18.07
N GLY A 123 17.55 -32.60 18.36
CA GLY A 123 16.98 -32.98 19.65
C GLY A 123 17.35 -32.04 20.81
N ASP A 124 17.93 -30.86 20.53
CA ASP A 124 18.39 -29.93 21.56
C ASP A 124 17.21 -29.27 22.30
N ARG A 125 17.02 -29.66 23.57
CA ARG A 125 15.94 -29.12 24.41
C ARG A 125 16.07 -27.63 24.71
N ASN A 126 17.22 -27.00 24.49
CA ASN A 126 17.33 -25.54 24.62
C ASN A 126 16.49 -24.82 23.55
N LEU A 127 16.32 -25.42 22.37
CA LEU A 127 15.47 -24.88 21.30
C LEU A 127 13.99 -24.89 21.71
N LEU A 128 13.54 -25.92 22.43
CA LEU A 128 12.17 -25.96 22.97
C LEU A 128 11.92 -24.84 23.97
N ARG A 129 12.87 -24.59 24.88
CA ARG A 129 12.77 -23.47 25.83
C ARG A 129 12.65 -22.13 25.09
N ARG A 130 13.46 -21.94 24.04
CA ARG A 130 13.39 -20.71 23.23
C ARG A 130 12.07 -20.57 22.48
N ILE A 131 11.50 -21.67 21.98
CA ILE A 131 10.16 -21.67 21.35
C ILE A 131 9.08 -21.27 22.36
N GLU A 132 9.13 -21.78 23.60
CA GLU A 132 8.20 -21.41 24.66
C GLU A 132 8.30 -19.91 25.02
N GLU A 133 9.52 -19.37 25.11
CA GLU A 133 9.76 -17.93 25.32
C GLU A 133 9.12 -17.09 24.21
N ILE A 134 9.41 -17.39 22.95
CA ILE A 134 8.88 -16.64 21.79
C ILE A 134 7.36 -16.78 21.71
N SER A 135 6.81 -17.96 22.02
CA SER A 135 5.36 -18.14 22.10
C SER A 135 4.75 -17.26 23.18
N GLY A 136 5.41 -17.07 24.31
CA GLY A 136 5.01 -16.11 25.35
C GLY A 136 5.02 -14.67 24.84
N GLU A 137 6.11 -14.27 24.16
CA GLU A 137 6.22 -12.94 23.55
C GLU A 137 5.05 -12.65 22.59
N ILE A 138 4.62 -13.62 21.78
CA ILE A 138 3.47 -13.46 20.86
C ILE A 138 2.16 -13.24 21.65
N ILE A 139 1.94 -13.98 22.74
CA ILE A 139 0.74 -13.88 23.55
C ILE A 139 0.66 -12.51 24.24
N ASP A 140 1.81 -11.97 24.65
CA ASP A 140 1.89 -10.72 25.39
C ASP A 140 1.85 -9.46 24.50
N LEU A 141 1.79 -9.61 23.16
CA LEU A 141 1.70 -8.49 22.20
C LEU A 141 0.46 -7.58 22.37
N GLU A 142 -0.50 -7.95 23.23
CA GLU A 142 -1.76 -7.22 23.48
C GLU A 142 -1.82 -6.43 24.80
N ALA A 143 -0.74 -6.34 25.58
CA ALA A 143 -0.87 -5.88 26.97
C ALA A 143 -0.92 -4.35 27.23
N HIS A 144 -0.68 -3.46 26.24
CA HIS A 144 -0.64 -2.00 26.46
C HIS A 144 -1.34 -1.19 25.37
#